data_AF-A0A2K2BWV1-F1
#
_entry.id   AF-A0A2K2BWV1-F1
#
_cell.length_a   1.000
_cell.length_b   1.000
_cell.length_c   1.000
_cell.angle_alpha   90.00
_cell.angle_beta   90.00
_cell.angle_gamma   90.00
#
_symmetry.space_group_name_H-M   'P 1'
#
loop_
_entity.id
_entity.type
_entity.pdbx_description
1 polymer ?
#
loop_
_entity_poly.entity_id
_entity_poly.type
_entity_poly.pdbx_seq_one_letter_code
_entity_poly.pdbx_strand_id
1 'polypeptide(L)'
;MYSNRGSVARNEAPPRIVPITALNPYHGRWTIKARAMTKGELRHYNNTRGDSKVLSSDLLDCDGGEIRATCSNQVADQFYNQIEAGRIYLISKGNLKPAQRNFNHLRHDLEIFLESTSTIQL
;
A
#
# COMPACT_ATOMS: atom_id res chain seq x y z
N MET A 1 -10.83 13.34 36.66
CA MET A 1 -10.68 13.90 35.30
C MET A 1 -9.19 14.10 35.05
N TYR A 2 -8.57 13.30 34.17
CA TYR A 2 -7.16 13.50 33.80
C TYR A 2 -7.05 13.45 32.28
N SER A 3 -7.17 14.61 31.64
CA SER A 3 -6.85 14.78 30.22
C SER A 3 -5.33 14.85 30.09
N ASN A 4 -4.70 13.74 29.72
CA ASN A 4 -3.33 13.74 29.26
C ASN A 4 -3.30 14.13 27.78
N ARG A 5 -3.49 15.43 27.49
CA ARG A 5 -3.20 15.99 26.16
C ARG A 5 -1.71 16.32 26.11
N GLY A 6 -0.89 15.28 26.01
CA GLY A 6 0.47 15.45 25.50
C GLY A 6 0.35 16.00 24.09
N SER A 7 1.11 17.06 23.79
CA SER A 7 1.33 17.51 22.42
C SER A 7 1.84 16.31 21.63
N VAL A 8 0.99 15.75 20.78
CA VAL A 8 1.44 14.83 19.73
C VAL A 8 2.26 15.71 18.80
N ALA A 9 3.55 15.88 19.11
CA ALA A 9 4.52 16.29 18.14
C ALA A 9 4.31 15.31 16.98
N ARG A 10 3.66 15.79 15.91
CA ARG A 10 3.65 15.07 14.65
C ARG A 10 5.11 14.80 14.41
N ASN A 11 5.51 13.54 14.48
CA ASN A 11 6.88 13.13 14.30
C ASN A 11 7.21 13.39 12.82
N GLU A 12 7.49 14.65 12.52
CA GLU A 12 7.90 15.30 11.28
C GLU A 12 9.32 14.91 10.90
N ALA A 13 9.81 13.77 11.39
CA ALA A 13 10.92 13.11 10.73
C ALA A 13 10.47 12.83 9.29
N PRO A 14 11.25 13.28 8.27
CA PRO A 14 10.93 13.01 6.88
C PRO A 14 10.64 11.51 6.71
N PRO A 15 9.64 11.13 5.89
CA PRO A 15 9.33 9.74 5.66
C PRO A 15 10.63 9.04 5.24
N ARG A 16 11.07 8.07 6.04
CA ARG A 16 12.24 7.28 5.70
C ARG A 16 11.85 6.43 4.50
N ILE A 17 12.19 6.92 3.31
CA ILE A 17 12.00 6.19 2.07
C ILE A 17 12.93 4.98 2.13
N VAL A 18 12.34 3.80 2.10
CA VAL A 18 13.04 2.53 2.04
C VAL A 18 12.79 1.90 0.67
N PRO A 19 13.78 1.18 0.11
CA PRO A 19 13.56 0.46 -1.12
C PRO A 19 12.56 -0.66 -0.90
N ILE A 20 11.83 -1.03 -1.95
CA ILE A 20 10.85 -2.13 -1.90
C ILE A 20 11.48 -3.42 -1.34
N THR A 21 12.71 -3.74 -1.73
CA THR A 21 13.45 -4.94 -1.30
C THR A 21 13.79 -4.95 0.19
N ALA A 22 13.77 -3.80 0.86
CA ALA A 22 14.01 -3.67 2.30
C ALA A 22 12.71 -3.60 3.12
N LEU A 23 11.55 -3.77 2.48
CA LEU A 23 10.27 -3.84 3.18
C LEU A 23 10.24 -5.05 4.11
N ASN A 24 9.83 -4.80 5.36
CA ASN A 24 9.78 -5.82 6.39
C ASN A 24 8.42 -5.77 7.12
N PRO A 25 7.66 -6.87 7.20
CA PRO A 25 6.35 -6.92 7.87
C PRO A 25 6.36 -6.49 9.34
N TYR A 26 7.49 -6.65 10.02
CA TYR A 26 7.62 -6.28 11.44
C TYR A 26 7.88 -4.79 11.65
N HIS A 27 8.23 -4.05 10.60
CA HIS A 27 8.44 -2.61 10.66
C HIS A 27 7.13 -1.91 10.34
N GLY A 28 6.42 -1.41 11.35
CA GLY A 28 5.13 -0.72 11.15
C GLY A 28 5.23 0.67 10.49
N ARG A 29 6.43 1.25 10.35
CA ARG A 29 6.65 2.56 9.73
C ARG A 29 7.64 2.43 8.57
N TRP A 30 7.10 2.38 7.36
CA TRP A 30 7.85 2.42 6.11
C TRP A 30 7.20 3.40 5.14
N THR A 31 8.00 3.92 4.23
CA THR A 31 7.52 4.69 3.08
C THR A 31 8.31 4.22 1.88
N ILE A 32 7.65 3.92 0.77
CA ILE A 32 8.31 3.60 -0.50
C ILE A 32 8.02 4.68 -1.50
N LYS A 33 8.97 4.91 -2.40
CA LYS A 33 8.76 5.74 -3.59
C LYS A 33 8.68 4.79 -4.77
N ALA A 34 7.51 4.68 -5.40
CA ALA A 34 7.35 3.73 -6.48
C ALA A 34 6.47 4.28 -7.59
N ARG A 35 6.78 3.90 -8.83
CA ARG A 35 5.96 4.15 -10.00
C ARG A 35 4.86 3.11 -10.07
N ALA A 36 3.62 3.55 -10.21
CA ALA A 36 2.52 2.67 -10.57
C ALA A 36 2.71 2.20 -12.02
N MET A 37 3.10 0.94 -12.20
CA MET A 37 3.31 0.35 -13.52
C MET A 37 1.98 -0.06 -14.14
N THR A 38 1.18 -0.79 -13.36
CA THR A 38 -0.14 -1.24 -13.75
C THR A 38 -1.13 -0.83 -12.69
N LYS A 39 -2.29 -0.37 -13.14
CA LYS A 39 -3.47 -0.21 -12.30
C LYS A 39 -4.41 -1.33 -12.69
N GLY A 40 -4.59 -2.30 -11.81
CA GLY A 40 -5.56 -3.36 -12.02
C GLY A 40 -6.97 -2.81 -12.02
N GLU A 41 -7.90 -3.58 -12.56
CA GLU A 41 -9.32 -3.24 -12.50
C GLU A 41 -9.88 -3.51 -11.10
N LEU A 42 -10.93 -2.77 -10.74
CA LEU A 42 -11.68 -3.00 -9.52
C LEU A 42 -12.46 -4.32 -9.64
N ARG A 43 -11.95 -5.38 -9.01
CA ARG A 43 -12.58 -6.70 -9.03
C ARG A 43 -13.57 -6.83 -7.88
N HIS A 44 -14.80 -7.21 -8.22
CA HIS A 44 -15.85 -7.50 -7.26
C HIS A 44 -15.85 -8.98 -6.93
N TYR A 45 -15.82 -9.30 -5.64
CA TYR A 45 -15.84 -10.63 -5.07
C TYR A 45 -17.04 -10.76 -4.15
N ASN A 46 -18.00 -11.61 -4.51
CA ASN A 46 -19.07 -11.99 -3.60
C ASN A 46 -18.56 -13.12 -2.70
N ASN A 47 -18.42 -12.85 -1.40
CA ASN A 47 -18.08 -13.87 -0.41
C ASN A 47 -19.31 -14.13 0.48
N THR A 48 -19.31 -15.25 1.21
CA THR A 48 -20.30 -15.60 2.24
C THR A 48 -20.57 -14.50 3.29
N ARG A 49 -19.66 -13.52 3.44
CA ARG A 49 -19.80 -12.36 4.33
C ARG A 49 -20.31 -11.09 3.63
N GLY A 50 -20.62 -11.15 2.34
CA GLY A 50 -21.10 -10.04 1.52
C GLY A 50 -20.20 -9.71 0.33
N ASP A 51 -20.59 -8.67 -0.41
CA ASP A 51 -19.83 -8.13 -1.54
C ASP A 51 -18.57 -7.41 -1.04
N SER A 52 -17.44 -7.83 -1.58
CA SER A 52 -16.14 -7.20 -1.38
C SER A 52 -15.60 -6.74 -2.72
N LYS A 53 -14.78 -5.71 -2.70
CA LYS A 53 -14.09 -5.23 -3.91
C LYS A 53 -12.61 -5.12 -3.62
N VAL A 54 -11.80 -5.48 -4.60
CA VAL A 54 -10.35 -5.49 -4.47
C VAL A 54 -9.76 -4.81 -5.68
N LEU A 55 -8.84 -3.89 -5.42
CA LEU A 55 -8.00 -3.26 -6.42
C LEU A 55 -6.56 -3.70 -6.16
N SER A 56 -5.87 -4.13 -7.22
CA SER A 56 -4.46 -4.48 -7.18
C SER A 56 -3.68 -3.59 -8.15
N SER A 57 -2.56 -3.03 -7.75
CA SER A 57 -1.66 -2.24 -8.61
C SER A 57 -0.23 -2.71 -8.44
N ASP A 58 0.49 -2.85 -9.54
CA ASP A 58 1.91 -3.23 -9.50
C ASP A 58 2.77 -1.97 -9.46
N LEU A 59 3.72 -1.96 -8.52
CA LEU A 59 4.58 -0.84 -8.22
C LEU A 59 6.03 -1.21 -8.51
N LEU A 60 6.78 -0.27 -9.08
CA LEU A 60 8.20 -0.42 -9.38
C LEU A 60 9.00 0.75 -8.79
N ASP A 61 10.01 0.43 -8.00
CA ASP A 61 10.95 1.41 -7.43
C ASP A 61 12.19 1.58 -8.33
N CYS A 62 13.01 2.61 -8.08
CA CYS A 62 14.22 2.90 -8.84
C CYS A 62 15.27 1.79 -8.78
N ASP A 63 15.30 1.02 -7.69
CA ASP A 63 16.22 -0.09 -7.50
C ASP A 63 15.78 -1.37 -8.25
N GLY A 64 14.70 -1.29 -9.04
CA GLY A 64 14.13 -2.41 -9.78
C GLY A 64 13.33 -3.38 -8.91
N GLY A 65 13.01 -2.98 -7.67
CA GLY A 65 12.10 -3.73 -6.80
C GLY A 65 10.67 -3.61 -7.31
N GLU A 66 10.02 -4.75 -7.54
CA GLU A 66 8.62 -4.83 -7.91
C GLU A 66 7.79 -5.29 -6.71
N ILE A 67 6.65 -4.65 -6.44
CA ILE A 67 5.72 -5.13 -5.42
C ILE A 67 4.29 -4.84 -5.84
N ARG A 68 3.38 -5.71 -5.43
CA ARG A 68 1.96 -5.50 -5.64
C ARG A 68 1.35 -4.84 -4.41
N ALA A 69 0.63 -3.76 -4.63
CA ALA A 69 -0.22 -3.12 -3.65
C ALA A 69 -1.68 -3.49 -3.90
N THR A 70 -2.35 -3.93 -2.84
CA THR A 70 -3.73 -4.39 -2.85
C THR A 70 -4.52 -3.57 -1.85
N CYS A 71 -5.66 -3.04 -2.26
CA CYS A 71 -6.63 -2.38 -1.37
C CYS A 71 -8.00 -3.02 -1.52
N SER A 72 -8.79 -3.00 -0.44
CA SER A 72 -10.13 -3.58 -0.43
C SER A 72 -11.21 -2.57 -0.04
N ASN A 73 -12.43 -2.81 -0.50
CA ASN A 73 -13.64 -2.10 -0.10
C ASN A 73 -13.52 -0.59 -0.33
N GLN A 74 -13.89 0.23 0.66
CA GLN A 74 -13.86 1.69 0.55
C GLN A 74 -12.46 2.24 0.25
N VAL A 75 -11.42 1.58 0.76
CA VAL A 75 -10.02 1.96 0.52
C VAL A 75 -9.65 1.76 -0.95
N ALA A 76 -10.23 0.75 -1.61
CA ALA A 76 -10.06 0.54 -3.03
C ALA A 76 -10.64 1.70 -3.85
N ASP A 77 -11.86 2.15 -3.56
CA ASP A 77 -12.45 3.29 -4.30
C ASP A 77 -11.66 4.59 -4.10
N GLN A 78 -11.22 4.83 -2.86
CA GLN A 78 -10.47 6.03 -2.49
C GLN A 78 -9.15 6.09 -3.27
N PHE A 79 -8.38 5.01 -3.26
CA PHE A 79 -7.09 4.97 -3.94
C PHE A 79 -7.23 4.74 -5.44
N TYR A 80 -8.34 4.17 -5.92
CA TYR A 80 -8.60 4.03 -7.35
C TYR A 80 -8.56 5.38 -8.05
N ASN A 81 -9.14 6.42 -7.46
CA ASN A 81 -9.13 7.75 -8.10
C ASN A 81 -7.79 8.49 -7.94
N GLN A 82 -6.91 8.03 -7.06
CA GLN A 82 -5.60 8.68 -6.81
C GLN A 82 -4.45 8.04 -7.61
N ILE A 83 -4.52 6.72 -7.83
CA ILE A 83 -3.49 5.96 -8.55
C ILE A 83 -3.76 6.04 -10.06
N GLU A 84 -2.77 6.56 -10.77
CA GLU A 84 -2.67 6.62 -12.23
C GLU A 84 -1.41 5.87 -12.67
N ALA A 85 -1.55 5.01 -13.67
CA ALA A 85 -0.40 4.31 -14.24
C ALA A 85 0.59 5.31 -14.87
N GLY A 86 1.89 5.04 -14.70
CA GLY A 86 2.98 5.88 -15.18
C GLY A 86 3.44 6.98 -14.22
N ARG A 87 2.67 7.28 -13.15
CA ARG A 87 3.06 8.25 -12.12
C ARG A 87 3.82 7.62 -10.97
N ILE A 88 4.66 8.42 -10.32
CA ILE A 88 5.42 8.05 -9.13
C ILE A 88 4.66 8.53 -7.91
N TYR A 89 4.60 7.69 -6.89
CA TYR A 89 3.93 7.96 -5.63
C TYR A 89 4.82 7.62 -4.44
N LEU A 90 4.66 8.39 -3.37
CA LEU A 90 5.11 8.04 -2.04
C LEU A 90 3.98 7.32 -1.32
N ILE A 91 4.19 6.04 -1.04
CA ILE A 91 3.22 5.18 -0.35
C ILE A 91 3.77 4.91 1.04
N SER A 92 3.01 5.28 2.07
CA SER A 92 3.40 5.08 3.46
C SER A 92 2.35 4.29 4.23
N LYS A 93 2.84 3.47 5.16
CA LYS A 93 2.04 2.56 6.00
C LYS A 93 1.24 1.53 5.20
N GLY A 94 0.67 0.59 5.92
CA GLY A 94 -0.05 -0.54 5.35
C GLY A 94 0.52 -1.84 5.89
N ASN A 95 -0.18 -2.92 5.61
CA ASN A 95 0.14 -4.22 6.14
C ASN A 95 0.88 -5.03 5.08
N LEU A 96 2.05 -5.59 5.41
CA LEU A 96 2.77 -6.46 4.49
C LEU A 96 2.36 -7.90 4.75
N LYS A 97 1.78 -8.54 3.74
CA LYS A 97 1.37 -9.94 3.79
C LYS A 97 2.20 -10.77 2.82
N PRO A 98 2.37 -12.07 3.05
CA PRO A 98 2.94 -12.96 2.04
C PRO A 98 2.16 -12.85 0.73
N ALA A 99 2.89 -12.77 -0.38
CA ALA A 99 2.32 -12.67 -1.71
C ALA A 99 1.51 -13.92 -2.03
N GLN A 100 0.30 -13.72 -2.56
CA GLN A 100 -0.53 -14.84 -2.98
C GLN A 100 -0.07 -15.30 -4.36
N ARG A 101 0.91 -16.21 -4.41
CA ARG A 101 1.52 -16.74 -5.64
C ARG A 101 0.53 -17.28 -6.67
N ASN A 102 -0.67 -17.69 -6.24
CA ASN A 102 -1.75 -18.12 -7.13
C ASN A 102 -2.31 -16.98 -7.99
N PHE A 103 -2.18 -15.72 -7.54
CA PHE A 103 -2.74 -14.54 -8.21
C PHE A 103 -1.67 -13.48 -8.53
N ASN A 104 -0.51 -13.58 -7.91
CA ASN A 104 0.60 -12.64 -8.04
C ASN A 104 1.85 -13.35 -8.58
N HIS A 105 2.24 -12.97 -9.79
CA HIS A 105 3.41 -13.50 -10.50
C HIS A 105 4.66 -12.62 -10.36
N LEU A 106 4.60 -11.53 -9.58
CA LEU A 106 5.77 -10.69 -9.30
C LEU A 106 6.81 -11.49 -8.52
N ARG A 107 8.08 -11.12 -8.64
CA ARG A 107 9.18 -11.84 -7.96
C ARG A 107 9.11 -11.74 -6.44
N HIS A 108 8.60 -10.63 -5.92
CA HIS A 108 8.60 -10.33 -4.50
C HIS A 108 7.72 -11.29 -3.67
N ASP A 109 8.21 -11.72 -2.52
CA ASP A 109 7.51 -12.64 -1.61
C ASP A 109 6.42 -11.98 -0.76
N LEU A 110 6.37 -10.64 -0.76
CA LEU A 110 5.40 -9.85 0.00
C LEU A 110 4.51 -9.03 -0.92
N GLU A 111 3.31 -8.75 -0.43
CA GLU A 111 2.34 -7.82 -0.97
C GLU A 111 2.02 -6.73 0.06
N ILE A 112 1.81 -5.51 -0.43
CA ILE A 112 1.31 -4.41 0.38
C ILE A 112 -0.20 -4.50 0.41
N PHE A 113 -0.77 -4.51 1.60
CA PHE A 113 -2.20 -4.34 1.81
C PHE A 113 -2.45 -2.94 2.36
N LEU A 114 -3.01 -2.08 1.52
CA LEU A 114 -3.33 -0.70 1.89
C LEU A 114 -4.59 -0.67 2.74
N GLU A 115 -4.51 0.06 3.85
CA GLU A 115 -5.60 0.25 4.79
C GLU A 115 -6.04 1.72 4.80
N SER A 116 -7.09 2.05 5.54
CA SER A 116 -7.56 3.44 5.69
C SER A 116 -6.52 4.37 6.35
N THR A 117 -5.53 3.80 7.04
CA THR A 117 -4.43 4.54 7.67
C THR A 117 -3.26 4.80 6.72
N SER A 118 -3.22 4.10 5.57
CA SER A 118 -2.20 4.27 4.53
C SER A 118 -2.35 5.62 3.83
N THR A 119 -1.23 6.15 3.34
CA THR A 119 -1.21 7.43 2.61
C THR A 119 -0.54 7.24 1.26
N ILE A 120 -1.13 7.81 0.22
CA ILE A 120 -0.54 7.91 -1.11
C ILE A 120 -0.37 9.40 -1.42
N GLN A 121 0.86 9.81 -1.73
CA GLN A 121 1.20 11.18 -2.11
C GLN A 121 1.90 11.17 -3.47
N LEU A 122 1.64 12.17 -4.31
CA LEU A 122 2.32 12.41 -5.58
C LEU A 122 3.72 13.02 -5.37
#